data_AF-A0A2E6U6N5-F1
#
_entry.id   AF-A0A2E6U6N5-F1
#
_cell.length_a   1.000
_cell.length_b   1.000
_cell.length_c   1.000
_cell.angle_alpha   90.00
_cell.angle_beta   90.00
_cell.angle_gamma   90.00
#
_symmetry.space_group_name_H-M   'P 1'
#
loop_
_entity.id
_entity.type
_entity.pdbx_description
1 polymer ?
#
loop_
_entity_poly.entity_id
_entity_poly.type
_entity_poly.pdbx_seq_one_letter_code
_entity_poly.pdbx_strand_id
1 'polypeptide(L)'
;MSEPTSQHSEKSAHDREKKEPIFLEHFHEKEIWFHEGRLLFQARATVATDDWGACIRIEPEGRKPFTVSGRWDVIYVNPTYAGAHYCGWSISIEHPYGRAED
;
A
#
# COMPACT_ATOMS: atom_id res chain seq x y z
N MET A 1 12.87 27.45 -1.71
CA MET A 1 11.77 26.49 -1.49
C MET A 1 10.76 26.76 -2.58
N SER A 2 10.54 25.84 -3.51
CA SER A 2 9.61 26.04 -4.62
C SER A 2 8.22 25.63 -4.16
N GLU A 3 7.24 26.52 -4.30
CA GLU A 3 5.84 26.21 -4.04
C GLU A 3 5.39 25.06 -4.95
N PRO A 4 4.59 24.10 -4.45
CA PRO A 4 4.01 23.09 -5.32
C PRO A 4 3.09 23.79 -6.33
N THR A 5 3.42 23.66 -7.61
CA THR A 5 2.58 24.12 -8.74
C THR A 5 1.17 23.53 -8.59
N SER A 6 0.13 24.38 -8.61
CA SER A 6 -1.23 24.03 -8.13
C SER A 6 -1.87 22.80 -8.80
N GLN A 7 -1.43 22.44 -10.01
CA GLN A 7 -1.89 21.23 -10.71
C GLN A 7 -1.48 19.92 -10.03
N HIS A 8 -0.30 19.87 -9.39
CA HIS A 8 0.17 18.65 -8.73
C HIS A 8 -0.57 18.40 -7.41
N SER A 9 -0.90 19.46 -6.67
CA SER A 9 -1.68 19.36 -5.43
C SER A 9 -3.12 18.92 -5.70
N GLU A 10 -3.75 19.44 -6.76
CA GLU A 10 -5.12 19.07 -7.14
C GLU A 10 -5.22 17.60 -7.55
N LYS A 11 -4.27 17.11 -8.36
CA LYS A 11 -4.22 15.69 -8.74
C LYS A 11 -3.99 14.77 -7.54
N SER A 12 -3.05 15.13 -6.66
CA SER A 12 -2.76 14.37 -5.44
C SER A 12 -3.98 14.26 -4.53
N ALA A 13 -4.71 15.36 -4.35
CA ALA A 13 -5.95 15.37 -3.57
C ALA A 13 -7.04 14.47 -4.17
N HIS A 14 -7.22 14.50 -5.49
CA HIS A 14 -8.18 13.63 -6.20
C HIS A 14 -7.80 12.15 -6.12
N ASP A 15 -6.50 11.83 -6.26
CA ASP A 15 -6.02 10.46 -6.09
C ASP A 15 -6.23 9.99 -4.64
N ARG A 16 -5.95 10.86 -3.64
CA ARG A 16 -6.18 10.58 -2.22
C ARG A 16 -7.65 10.27 -1.94
N GLU A 17 -8.57 11.12 -2.37
CA GLU A 17 -10.02 10.94 -2.15
C GLU A 17 -10.53 9.57 -2.63
N LYS A 18 -9.97 9.06 -3.73
CA LYS A 18 -10.34 7.76 -4.28
C LYS A 18 -9.66 6.57 -3.62
N LYS A 19 -8.41 6.74 -3.22
CA LYS A 19 -7.52 5.62 -2.83
C LYS A 19 -7.47 5.41 -1.31
N GLU A 20 -7.54 6.49 -0.53
CA GLU A 20 -7.47 6.44 0.93
C GLU A 20 -8.56 5.55 1.56
N PRO A 21 -9.86 5.65 1.18
CA PRO A 21 -10.88 4.80 1.75
C PRO A 21 -10.59 3.30 1.56
N ILE A 22 -10.07 2.93 0.39
CA ILE A 22 -9.75 1.53 0.06
C ILE A 22 -8.63 1.02 0.96
N PHE A 23 -7.60 1.83 1.20
CA PHE A 23 -6.52 1.51 2.14
C PHE A 23 -7.04 1.28 3.57
N LEU A 24 -7.85 2.19 4.07
CA LEU A 24 -8.35 2.15 5.44
C LEU A 24 -9.35 1.01 5.66
N GLU A 25 -10.19 0.71 4.66
CA GLU A 25 -11.20 -0.35 4.78
C GLU A 25 -10.60 -1.76 4.63
N HIS A 26 -9.74 -1.96 3.63
CA HIS A 26 -9.32 -3.30 3.22
C HIS A 26 -7.93 -3.71 3.72
N PHE A 27 -7.08 -2.78 4.14
CA PHE A 27 -5.68 -3.09 4.49
C PHE A 27 -5.28 -2.64 5.89
N HIS A 28 -5.89 -1.58 6.44
CA HIS A 28 -5.55 -1.10 7.78
C HIS A 28 -5.96 -2.11 8.86
N GLU A 29 -4.99 -2.49 9.69
CA GLU A 29 -5.12 -3.49 10.76
C GLU A 29 -5.56 -4.88 10.28
N LYS A 30 -5.33 -5.20 8.99
CA LYS A 30 -5.64 -6.49 8.39
C LYS A 30 -4.40 -7.36 8.24
N GLU A 31 -4.63 -8.67 8.17
CA GLU A 31 -3.63 -9.61 7.68
C GLU A 31 -3.58 -9.55 6.15
N ILE A 32 -2.37 -9.47 5.61
CA ILE A 32 -2.11 -9.33 4.18
C ILE A 32 -0.95 -10.23 3.77
N TRP A 33 -0.85 -10.49 2.48
CA TRP A 33 0.35 -11.02 1.83
C TRP A 33 1.19 -9.85 1.32
N PHE A 34 2.39 -9.69 1.89
CA PHE A 34 3.38 -8.74 1.41
C PHE A 34 4.26 -9.38 0.34
N HIS A 35 4.50 -8.67 -0.75
CA HIS A 35 5.36 -9.11 -1.85
C HIS A 35 6.32 -8.00 -2.29
N GLU A 36 7.61 -8.34 -2.39
CA GLU A 36 8.65 -7.48 -2.97
C GLU A 36 9.77 -8.34 -3.57
N GLY A 37 9.87 -8.36 -4.90
CA GLY A 37 10.86 -9.17 -5.62
C GLY A 37 10.69 -10.68 -5.38
N ARG A 38 11.53 -11.28 -4.52
CA ARG A 38 11.45 -12.70 -4.12
C ARG A 38 10.86 -12.90 -2.73
N LEU A 39 10.55 -11.82 -2.03
CA LEU A 39 9.94 -11.88 -0.71
C LEU A 39 8.44 -12.04 -0.89
N LEU A 40 7.87 -13.08 -0.26
CA LEU A 40 6.44 -13.28 -0.13
C LEU A 40 6.15 -13.85 1.27
N PHE A 41 5.33 -13.17 2.06
CA PHE A 41 4.95 -13.63 3.39
C PHE A 41 3.69 -12.95 3.91
N GLN A 42 3.01 -13.60 4.87
CA GLN A 42 1.93 -12.99 5.63
C GLN A 42 2.46 -12.00 6.68
N ALA A 43 1.72 -10.91 6.87
CA ALA A 43 2.00 -9.91 7.89
C ALA A 43 0.72 -9.16 8.26
N ARG A 44 0.72 -8.53 9.44
CA ARG A 44 -0.29 -7.51 9.76
C ARG A 44 0.15 -6.17 9.17
N ALA A 45 -0.77 -5.44 8.56
CA ALA A 45 -0.52 -4.11 8.04
C ALA A 45 -1.18 -3.04 8.89
N THR A 46 -0.48 -1.95 9.16
CA THR A 46 -1.06 -0.70 9.69
C THR A 46 -0.80 0.41 8.68
N VAL A 47 -1.88 1.00 8.17
CA VAL A 47 -1.82 2.05 7.16
C VAL A 47 -1.98 3.43 7.80
N ALA A 48 -1.13 4.38 7.42
CA ALA A 48 -1.29 5.80 7.69
C ALA A 48 -1.23 6.57 6.36
N THR A 49 -2.03 7.61 6.22
CA THR A 49 -2.15 8.38 4.98
C THR A 49 -1.99 9.87 5.24
N ASP A 50 -1.49 10.60 4.24
CA ASP A 50 -1.36 12.05 4.27
C ASP A 50 -1.56 12.64 2.87
N ASP A 51 -1.26 13.94 2.70
CA ASP A 51 -1.42 14.64 1.41
C ASP A 51 -0.44 14.14 0.33
N TRP A 52 0.64 13.46 0.72
CA TRP A 52 1.66 12.93 -0.19
C TRP A 52 1.33 11.50 -0.64
N GLY A 53 0.85 10.65 0.26
CA GLY A 53 0.64 9.25 -0.05
C GLY A 53 0.21 8.36 1.12
N ALA A 54 0.50 7.07 0.98
CA ALA A 54 0.26 6.07 2.01
C ALA A 54 1.59 5.53 2.55
N CYS A 55 1.67 5.40 3.87
CA CYS A 55 2.71 4.68 4.59
C CYS A 55 2.11 3.43 5.22
N ILE A 56 2.70 2.27 4.94
CA ILE A 56 2.21 0.98 5.40
C ILE A 56 3.30 0.35 6.26
N ARG A 57 3.02 0.24 7.54
CA ARG A 57 3.84 -0.53 8.47
C ARG A 57 3.48 -2.01 8.34
N ILE A 58 4.48 -2.83 8.06
CA ILE A 58 4.37 -4.28 7.87
C ILE A 58 4.95 -4.95 9.11
N GLU A 59 4.13 -5.78 9.77
CA GLU A 59 4.47 -6.50 10.99
C GLU A 59 4.42 -8.02 10.73
N PRO A 60 5.51 -8.59 10.17
CA PRO A 60 5.64 -10.03 9.96
C PRO A 60 5.88 -10.78 11.28
N GLU A 61 5.33 -11.99 11.40
CA GLU A 61 5.58 -12.85 12.57
C GLU A 61 7.05 -13.27 12.64
N GLY A 62 7.64 -13.17 13.84
CA GLY A 62 9.03 -13.60 14.10
C GLY A 62 10.11 -12.75 13.42
N ARG A 63 9.77 -11.58 12.85
CA ARG A 63 10.71 -10.68 12.17
C ARG A 63 10.52 -9.24 12.62
N LYS A 64 11.53 -8.40 12.37
CA LYS A 64 11.47 -6.98 12.71
C LYS A 64 10.46 -6.27 11.79
N PRO A 65 9.56 -5.43 12.34
CA PRO A 65 8.68 -4.58 11.54
C PRO A 65 9.45 -3.61 10.65
N PHE A 66 8.88 -3.31 9.49
CA PHE A 66 9.41 -2.32 8.55
C PHE A 66 8.26 -1.53 7.91
N THR A 67 8.59 -0.47 7.16
CA THR A 67 7.60 0.39 6.53
C THR A 67 7.90 0.52 5.06
N VAL A 68 6.86 0.40 4.25
CA VAL A 68 6.87 0.77 2.83
C VAL A 68 5.96 1.98 2.63
N SER A 69 6.22 2.76 1.58
CA SER A 69 5.39 3.92 1.27
C SER A 69 5.31 4.14 -0.24
N GLY A 70 4.30 4.90 -0.65
CA GLY A 70 4.15 5.31 -2.04
C GLY A 70 3.34 6.59 -2.14
N ARG A 71 3.59 7.36 -3.20
CA ARG A 71 2.82 8.57 -3.51
C ARG A 71 1.49 8.21 -4.13
N TRP A 72 0.50 9.08 -3.96
CA TRP A 72 -0.82 8.88 -4.55
C TRP A 72 -0.80 8.70 -6.07
N ASP A 73 0.07 9.42 -6.77
CA ASP A 73 0.18 9.36 -8.24
C ASP A 73 0.89 8.10 -8.77
N VAL A 74 1.56 7.32 -7.92
CA VAL A 74 2.24 6.07 -8.29
C VAL A 74 1.64 4.83 -7.64
N ILE A 75 0.76 4.99 -6.65
CA ILE A 75 0.03 3.88 -6.05
C ILE A 75 -1.15 3.49 -6.94
N TYR A 76 -1.24 2.20 -7.23
CA TYR A 76 -2.46 1.54 -7.67
C TYR A 76 -3.05 0.77 -6.47
N VAL A 77 -4.36 0.89 -6.28
CA VAL A 77 -5.07 0.20 -5.20
C VAL A 77 -6.49 -0.14 -5.61
N ASN A 78 -6.94 -1.32 -5.19
CA ASN A 78 -8.31 -1.82 -5.24
C ASN A 78 -8.58 -2.65 -3.96
N PRO A 79 -9.80 -3.16 -3.73
CA PRO A 79 -10.14 -3.86 -2.48
C PRO A 79 -9.31 -5.11 -2.16
N THR A 80 -8.64 -5.72 -3.14
CA THR A 80 -7.89 -6.97 -2.95
C THR A 80 -6.39 -6.81 -3.10
N TYR A 81 -5.93 -5.71 -3.68
CA TYR A 81 -4.53 -5.45 -4.02
C TYR A 81 -4.17 -3.97 -3.90
N ALA A 82 -2.99 -3.69 -3.35
CA ALA A 82 -2.36 -2.38 -3.41
C ALA A 82 -0.87 -2.51 -3.73
N GLY A 83 -0.33 -1.61 -4.54
CA GLY A 83 1.09 -1.59 -4.86
C GLY A 83 1.52 -0.25 -5.42
N ALA A 84 2.81 0.06 -5.26
CA ALA A 84 3.39 1.26 -5.84
C ALA A 84 4.17 0.90 -7.10
N HIS A 85 3.75 1.48 -8.23
CA HIS A 85 4.52 1.42 -9.47
C HIS A 85 5.93 1.96 -9.18
N TYR A 86 6.95 1.26 -9.67
CA TYR A 86 8.39 1.57 -9.52
C TYR A 86 9.03 1.30 -8.14
N CYS A 87 8.26 1.13 -7.07
CA CYS A 87 8.81 0.84 -5.73
C CYS A 87 8.90 -0.66 -5.41
N GLY A 88 8.33 -1.52 -6.26
CA GLY A 88 8.53 -2.98 -6.20
C GLY A 88 7.74 -3.72 -5.12
N TRP A 89 7.12 -3.01 -4.17
CA TRP A 89 6.28 -3.59 -3.13
C TRP A 89 4.80 -3.67 -3.55
N SER A 90 4.14 -4.72 -3.08
CA SER A 90 2.69 -4.86 -3.14
C SER A 90 2.15 -5.61 -1.92
N ILE A 91 0.88 -5.36 -1.58
CA ILE A 91 0.11 -6.08 -0.58
C ILE A 91 -1.18 -6.62 -1.20
N SER A 92 -1.62 -7.81 -0.77
CA SER A 92 -2.89 -8.39 -1.19
C SER A 92 -3.60 -9.08 -0.03
N ILE A 93 -4.93 -9.11 -0.05
CA ILE A 93 -5.71 -9.85 0.96
C ILE A 93 -5.73 -11.36 0.67
N GLU A 94 -5.44 -11.74 -0.59
CA GLU A 94 -5.34 -13.12 -1.06
C GLU A 94 -3.89 -13.49 -1.36
N HIS A 95 -3.58 -14.78 -1.29
CA HIS A 95 -2.27 -15.29 -1.71
C HIS A 95 -2.08 -15.05 -3.23
N PRO A 96 -0.99 -14.41 -3.67
CA PRO A 96 -0.83 -13.94 -5.05
C PRO A 96 -0.76 -15.04 -6.12
N TYR A 97 -0.58 -16.31 -5.72
CA TYR A 97 -0.55 -17.45 -6.63
C TYR A 97 -1.82 -18.33 -6.56
N GLY A 98 -2.90 -17.82 -5.94
CA GLY A 98 -4.08 -18.61 -5.62
C GLY A 98 -3.84 -19.55 -4.43
N ARG A 99 -4.92 -20.19 -3.93
CA ARG A 99 -4.76 -21.34 -3.04
C ARG A 99 -4.10 -22.45 -3.84
N ALA A 100 -3.03 -23.05 -3.31
CA ALA A 100 -2.72 -24.41 -3.69
C ALA A 100 -3.96 -25.24 -3.28
N GLU A 101 -4.66 -25.80 -4.27
CA GLU A 101 -5.60 -26.88 -3.99
C GLU A 101 -4.76 -28.07 -3.49
N ASP A 102 -5.04 -28.52 -2.26
CA ASP A 102 -4.48 -29.74 -1.67
C ASP A 102 -5.08 -30.99 -2.35
#